data_AF-A0A9N9J618-F1
#
_entry.id   AF-A0A9N9J618-F1
#
_cell.length_a   1.000
_cell.length_b   1.000
_cell.length_c   1.000
_cell.angle_alpha   90.00
_cell.angle_beta   90.00
_cell.angle_gamma   90.00
#
_symmetry.space_group_name_H-M   'P 1'
#
loop_
_entity.id
_entity.type
_entity.pdbx_description
1 polymer ?
#
loop_
_entity_poly.entity_id
_entity_poly.type
_entity_poly.pdbx_seq_one_letter_code
_entity_poly.pdbx_strand_id
1 'polypeptide(L)'
;MEESKSENFSHEIRPLVLALGMCYLFRLHDQSLRKNYRDEMIEIIKKYQTNFCTPRDCSFDAFEIIIRNEQDDYVNRMKCYPDGTAWNEALLENILVMIVCIQTRIPVFIIGAPGSSKSLAIRIISMNLRGINSEDPYFRTLPQVYMISHQGSFSSTSEGIEK
;
A
#
# COMPACT_ATOMS: atom_id res chain seq x y z
N MET A 1 1.87 6.75 -31.20
CA MET A 1 2.36 6.15 -29.94
C MET A 1 1.10 5.74 -29.21
N GLU A 2 0.87 4.44 -29.11
CA GLU A 2 -0.37 3.86 -28.59
C GLU A 2 -0.61 4.34 -27.15
N GLU A 3 -1.72 5.04 -26.96
CA GLU A 3 -2.32 5.22 -25.63
C GLU A 3 -2.63 3.82 -25.09
N SER A 4 -1.90 3.42 -24.05
CA SER A 4 -2.24 2.25 -23.24
C SER A 4 -3.67 2.42 -22.76
N LYS A 5 -4.60 1.66 -23.34
CA LYS A 5 -5.99 1.59 -22.88
C LYS A 5 -5.98 1.37 -21.37
N SER A 6 -6.44 2.36 -20.61
CA SER A 6 -6.60 2.21 -19.18
C SER A 6 -7.51 1.02 -18.92
N GLU A 7 -6.96 0.05 -18.21
CA GLU A 7 -7.60 -1.22 -17.90
C GLU A 7 -8.70 -1.00 -16.87
N ASN A 8 -9.87 -0.52 -17.31
CA ASN A 8 -10.89 -0.04 -16.38
C ASN A 8 -11.61 -1.21 -15.69
N PHE A 9 -11.29 -1.42 -14.41
CA PHE A 9 -12.09 -2.19 -13.44
C PHE A 9 -13.33 -1.39 -13.01
N SER A 10 -14.36 -2.06 -12.49
CA SER A 10 -15.54 -1.35 -11.96
C SER A 10 -15.17 -0.42 -10.78
N HIS A 11 -15.94 0.65 -10.60
CA HIS A 11 -15.68 1.60 -9.51
C HIS A 11 -15.96 0.99 -8.13
N GLU A 12 -16.72 -0.08 -8.09
CA GLU A 12 -17.14 -0.79 -6.89
C GLU A 12 -16.11 -1.85 -6.45
N ILE A 13 -15.45 -2.53 -7.39
CA ILE A 13 -14.54 -3.63 -7.06
C ILE A 13 -13.20 -3.14 -6.50
N ARG A 14 -12.66 -2.05 -7.05
CA ARG A 14 -11.36 -1.51 -6.63
C ARG A 14 -11.31 -1.21 -5.12
N PRO A 15 -12.21 -0.39 -4.54
CA PRO A 15 -12.18 -0.11 -3.11
C PRO A 15 -12.39 -1.36 -2.26
N LEU A 16 -13.19 -2.32 -2.72
CA LEU A 16 -13.38 -3.60 -2.03
C LEU A 16 -12.09 -4.41 -1.96
N VAL A 17 -11.42 -4.60 -3.10
CA VAL A 17 -10.15 -5.32 -3.20
C VAL A 17 -9.06 -4.65 -2.35
N LEU A 18 -8.96 -3.33 -2.40
CA LEU A 18 -7.99 -2.59 -1.60
C LEU A 18 -8.28 -2.72 -0.10
N ALA A 19 -9.55 -2.66 0.31
CA ALA A 19 -9.93 -2.86 1.70
C ALA A 19 -9.61 -4.29 2.19
N LEU A 20 -9.93 -5.31 1.39
CA LEU A 20 -9.58 -6.71 1.69
C LEU A 20 -8.06 -6.91 1.74
N GLY A 21 -7.35 -6.26 0.82
CA GLY A 21 -5.89 -6.22 0.76
C GLY A 21 -5.28 -5.72 2.07
N MET A 22 -5.71 -4.54 2.50
CA MET A 22 -5.25 -3.87 3.73
C MET A 22 -5.63 -4.61 5.01
N CYS A 23 -6.85 -5.16 5.07
CA CYS A 23 -7.35 -5.81 6.28
C CYS A 23 -6.78 -7.22 6.49
N TYR A 24 -6.61 -7.98 5.40
CA TYR A 24 -6.32 -9.41 5.48
C TYR A 24 -5.09 -9.83 4.68
N LEU A 25 -5.04 -9.52 3.38
CA LEU A 25 -4.02 -10.08 2.47
C LEU A 25 -2.59 -9.75 2.91
N PHE A 26 -2.29 -8.47 3.19
CA PHE A 26 -0.93 -8.05 3.54
C PHE A 26 -0.45 -8.60 4.89
N ARG A 27 -1.35 -9.11 5.73
CA ARG A 27 -1.00 -9.76 7.01
C ARG A 27 -0.55 -11.21 6.84
N LEU A 28 -0.84 -11.82 5.70
CA LEU A 28 -0.37 -13.17 5.38
C LEU A 28 1.10 -13.08 4.99
N HIS A 29 1.97 -13.85 5.64
CA HIS A 29 3.40 -13.87 5.32
C HIS A 29 3.75 -14.86 4.21
N ASP A 30 2.95 -15.92 4.07
CA ASP A 30 3.18 -17.00 3.12
C ASP A 30 2.54 -16.68 1.75
N GLN A 31 3.33 -16.83 0.69
CA GLN A 31 2.89 -16.49 -0.67
C GLN A 31 1.82 -17.45 -1.20
N SER A 32 1.84 -18.72 -0.79
CA SER A 32 0.80 -19.68 -1.18
C SER A 32 -0.53 -19.35 -0.50
N LEU A 33 -0.52 -18.95 0.77
CA LEU A 33 -1.69 -18.45 1.49
C LEU A 33 -2.24 -17.17 0.86
N ARG A 34 -1.36 -16.24 0.46
CA ARG A 34 -1.76 -15.02 -0.26
C ARG A 34 -2.46 -15.35 -1.57
N LYS A 35 -1.97 -16.35 -2.31
CA LYS A 35 -2.60 -16.79 -3.56
C LYS A 35 -3.96 -17.43 -3.29
N ASN A 36 -4.03 -18.40 -2.38
CA ASN A 36 -5.28 -19.07 -2.02
C ASN A 36 -6.34 -18.06 -1.54
N TYR A 37 -5.94 -17.07 -0.74
CA TYR A 37 -6.83 -16.00 -0.30
C TYR A 37 -7.42 -15.22 -1.48
N ARG A 38 -6.59 -14.82 -2.46
CA ARG A 38 -7.08 -14.11 -3.67
C ARG A 38 -8.07 -14.98 -4.44
N ASP A 39 -7.73 -16.25 -4.67
CA ASP A 39 -8.57 -17.20 -5.41
C ASP A 39 -9.93 -17.39 -4.71
N GLU A 40 -9.95 -17.59 -3.39
CA GLU A 40 -11.19 -17.71 -2.61
C GLU A 40 -12.03 -16.44 -2.63
N MET A 41 -11.41 -15.26 -2.45
CA MET A 41 -12.14 -13.99 -2.48
C MET A 41 -12.77 -13.73 -3.84
N ILE A 42 -12.09 -14.07 -4.92
CA ILE A 42 -12.61 -13.92 -6.29
C ILE A 42 -13.83 -14.81 -6.50
N GLU A 43 -13.82 -16.05 -6.02
CA GLU A 43 -14.99 -16.93 -6.10
C GLU A 43 -16.18 -16.41 -5.28
N ILE A 44 -15.92 -15.82 -4.11
CA ILE A 44 -16.97 -15.17 -3.30
C ILE A 44 -17.55 -13.97 -4.05
N ILE A 45 -16.71 -13.12 -4.63
CA ILE A 45 -17.15 -11.94 -5.39
C ILE A 45 -17.97 -12.37 -6.60
N LYS A 46 -17.52 -13.35 -7.39
CA LYS A 46 -18.28 -13.94 -8.50
C LYS A 46 -19.67 -14.41 -8.07
N LYS A 47 -19.75 -15.07 -6.91
CA LYS A 47 -21.00 -15.65 -6.39
C LYS A 47 -22.01 -14.60 -5.94
N TYR A 48 -21.55 -13.51 -5.33
CA TYR A 48 -22.43 -12.57 -4.62
C TYR A 48 -22.53 -11.17 -5.26
N GLN A 49 -21.66 -10.81 -6.21
CA GLN A 49 -21.60 -9.46 -6.80
C GLN A 49 -21.87 -9.42 -8.31
N THR A 50 -22.78 -10.29 -8.78
CA THR A 50 -23.10 -10.46 -10.21
C THR A 50 -23.63 -9.21 -10.91
N ASN A 51 -24.13 -8.21 -10.18
CA ASN A 51 -24.74 -7.01 -10.77
C ASN A 51 -23.77 -5.83 -10.91
N PHE A 52 -22.58 -5.89 -10.28
CA PHE A 52 -21.60 -4.79 -10.24
C PHE A 52 -20.19 -5.21 -10.70
N CYS A 53 -20.03 -6.49 -11.06
CA CYS A 53 -18.77 -7.03 -11.54
C CYS A 53 -18.85 -7.35 -13.03
N THR A 54 -17.90 -6.83 -13.78
CA THR A 54 -17.59 -7.27 -15.14
C THR A 54 -16.84 -8.60 -15.11
N PRO A 55 -16.79 -9.35 -16.21
CA PRO A 55 -15.95 -10.55 -16.30
C PRO A 55 -14.48 -10.31 -15.94
N ARG A 56 -13.99 -9.08 -16.14
CA ARG A 56 -12.64 -8.66 -15.78
C ARG A 56 -12.44 -8.54 -14.27
N ASP A 57 -13.42 -8.00 -13.56
CA ASP A 57 -13.39 -7.83 -12.10
C ASP A 57 -13.32 -9.19 -11.38
N CYS A 58 -13.71 -10.25 -12.09
CA CYS A 58 -13.73 -11.62 -11.63
C CYS A 58 -12.56 -12.48 -12.17
N SER A 59 -11.56 -11.90 -12.83
CA SER A 59 -10.38 -12.68 -13.27
C SER A 59 -9.50 -13.07 -12.09
N PHE A 60 -8.80 -14.21 -12.17
CA PHE A 60 -7.89 -14.67 -11.11
C PHE A 60 -6.78 -13.64 -10.78
N ASP A 61 -6.40 -12.84 -11.76
CA ASP A 61 -5.36 -11.82 -11.60
C ASP A 61 -5.92 -10.46 -11.15
N ALA A 62 -7.25 -10.29 -11.05
CA ALA A 62 -7.88 -9.01 -10.76
C ALA A 62 -7.37 -8.38 -9.45
N PHE A 63 -7.26 -9.17 -8.38
CA PHE A 63 -6.75 -8.70 -7.09
C PHE A 63 -5.32 -8.14 -7.22
N GLU A 64 -4.46 -8.88 -7.91
CA GLU A 64 -3.06 -8.54 -8.05
C GLU A 64 -2.90 -7.28 -8.91
N ILE A 65 -3.60 -7.20 -10.03
CA ILE A 65 -3.59 -6.04 -10.92
C ILE A 65 -4.11 -4.79 -10.21
N ILE A 66 -5.23 -4.88 -9.48
CA ILE A 66 -5.80 -3.72 -8.76
C ILE A 66 -4.83 -3.20 -7.70
N ILE A 67 -4.25 -4.10 -6.89
CA ILE A 67 -3.27 -3.73 -5.86
C ILE A 67 -2.03 -3.12 -6.52
N ARG A 68 -1.54 -3.74 -7.59
CA ARG A 68 -0.36 -3.27 -8.31
C ARG A 68 -0.57 -1.89 -8.92
N ASN A 69 -1.72 -1.65 -9.54
CA ASN A 69 -2.09 -0.35 -10.08
C ASN A 69 -2.13 0.73 -8.99
N GLU A 70 -2.65 0.40 -7.80
CA GLU A 70 -2.65 1.32 -6.66
C GLU A 70 -1.23 1.63 -6.17
N GLN A 71 -0.38 0.60 -6.05
CA GLN A 71 1.02 0.75 -5.66
C GLN A 71 1.77 1.63 -6.65
N ASP A 72 1.62 1.35 -7.95
CA ASP A 72 2.28 2.08 -9.02
C ASP A 72 1.78 3.53 -9.10
N ASP A 73 0.49 3.81 -8.90
CA ASP A 73 -0.04 5.18 -8.83
C ASP A 73 0.62 5.99 -7.71
N TYR A 74 0.77 5.42 -6.51
CA TYR A 74 1.46 6.10 -5.41
C TYR A 74 2.91 6.41 -5.74
N VAL A 75 3.68 5.45 -6.24
CA VAL A 75 5.12 5.69 -6.49
C VAL A 75 5.38 6.57 -7.71
N ASN A 76 4.52 6.51 -8.74
CA ASN A 76 4.63 7.39 -9.90
C ASN A 76 4.39 8.87 -9.56
N ARG A 77 3.64 9.14 -8.47
CA ARG A 77 3.45 10.49 -7.91
C ARG A 77 4.62 10.95 -7.05
N MET A 78 5.46 10.03 -6.57
CA MET A 78 6.60 10.37 -5.72
C MET A 78 7.75 10.93 -6.56
N LYS A 79 8.35 12.00 -6.06
CA LYS A 79 9.45 12.70 -6.76
C LYS A 79 10.74 12.72 -5.97
N CYS A 80 10.64 12.62 -4.64
CA CYS A 80 11.80 12.68 -3.76
C CYS A 80 12.14 11.29 -3.24
N TYR A 81 13.10 10.62 -3.87
CA TYR A 81 13.64 9.33 -3.43
C TYR A 81 15.13 9.21 -3.81
N PRO A 82 15.93 8.35 -3.14
CA PRO A 82 17.35 8.21 -3.44
C PRO A 82 17.61 7.69 -4.87
N ASP A 83 18.67 8.17 -5.50
CA ASP A 83 19.10 7.68 -6.81
C ASP A 83 19.38 6.17 -6.79
N GLY A 84 18.99 5.47 -7.86
CA GLY A 84 19.16 4.03 -7.96
C GLY A 84 18.20 3.21 -7.09
N THR A 85 17.14 3.81 -6.54
CA THR A 85 16.10 3.07 -5.80
C THR A 85 15.36 2.10 -6.72
N ALA A 86 15.39 0.81 -6.37
CA ALA A 86 14.60 -0.22 -7.03
C ALA A 86 13.22 -0.35 -6.38
N TRP A 87 12.16 -0.22 -7.19
CA TRP A 87 10.76 -0.40 -6.77
C TRP A 87 10.38 -1.89 -6.67
N ASN A 88 10.98 -2.58 -5.70
CA ASN A 88 10.63 -3.97 -5.41
C ASN A 88 9.26 -4.09 -4.73
N GLU A 89 8.67 -5.29 -4.77
CA GLU A 89 7.36 -5.57 -4.18
C GLU A 89 7.28 -5.19 -2.69
N ALA A 90 8.34 -5.47 -1.93
CA ALA A 90 8.39 -5.14 -0.51
C ALA A 90 8.34 -3.62 -0.27
N LEU A 91 9.03 -2.82 -1.09
CA LEU A 91 9.00 -1.36 -1.00
C LEU A 91 7.61 -0.82 -1.34
N LEU A 92 7.01 -1.32 -2.41
CA LEU A 92 5.69 -0.93 -2.87
C LEU A 92 4.59 -1.27 -1.85
N GLU A 93 4.61 -2.48 -1.31
CA GLU A 93 3.68 -2.91 -0.26
C GLU A 93 3.86 -2.06 1.00
N ASN A 94 5.09 -1.85 1.46
CA ASN A 94 5.37 -1.00 2.62
C ASN A 94 4.86 0.44 2.42
N ILE A 95 5.07 1.02 1.23
CA ILE A 95 4.60 2.37 0.90
C ILE A 95 3.08 2.44 0.94
N LEU A 96 2.41 1.55 0.21
CA LEU A 96 0.95 1.49 0.16
C LEU A 96 0.36 1.36 1.56
N VAL A 97 0.82 0.36 2.32
CA VAL A 97 0.29 0.08 3.65
C VAL A 97 0.49 1.27 4.58
N MET A 98 1.69 1.87 4.60
CA MET A 98 1.94 3.04 5.46
C MET A 98 1.12 4.25 5.07
N ILE A 99 0.98 4.58 3.78
CA ILE A 99 0.17 5.72 3.34
C ILE A 99 -1.29 5.55 3.80
N VAL A 100 -1.86 4.36 3.60
CA VAL A 100 -3.24 4.08 4.02
C VAL A 100 -3.38 4.13 5.55
N CYS A 101 -2.44 3.53 6.29
CA CYS A 101 -2.45 3.54 7.75
C CYS A 101 -2.29 4.95 8.35
N ILE A 102 -1.46 5.81 7.72
CA ILE A 102 -1.33 7.22 8.10
C ILE A 102 -2.64 7.97 7.90
N GLN A 103 -3.28 7.80 6.73
CA GLN A 103 -4.55 8.45 6.42
C GLN A 103 -5.68 8.00 7.36
N THR A 104 -5.72 6.71 7.68
CA THR A 104 -6.75 6.10 8.54
C THR A 104 -6.42 6.19 10.04
N ARG A 105 -5.22 6.66 10.41
CA ARG A 105 -4.69 6.66 11.78
C ARG A 105 -4.70 5.27 12.43
N ILE A 106 -4.51 4.22 11.63
CA ILE A 106 -4.39 2.85 12.10
C ILE A 106 -2.91 2.57 12.42
N PRO A 107 -2.56 2.13 13.65
CA PRO A 107 -1.19 1.74 13.97
C PRO A 107 -0.72 0.59 13.06
N VAL A 108 0.48 0.72 12.51
CA VAL A 108 1.09 -0.28 11.63
C VAL A 108 2.40 -0.78 12.21
N PHE A 109 2.59 -2.11 12.15
CA PHE A 109 3.83 -2.77 12.51
C PHE A 109 4.45 -3.39 11.27
N ILE A 110 5.63 -2.91 10.87
CA ILE A 110 6.35 -3.43 9.69
C ILE A 110 7.52 -4.27 10.18
N ILE A 111 7.40 -5.58 10.01
CA ILE A 111 8.38 -6.57 10.46
C ILE A 111 8.97 -7.25 9.23
N GLY A 112 10.28 -7.47 9.22
CA GLY A 112 10.94 -8.18 8.13
C GLY A 112 12.45 -8.22 8.29
N ALA A 113 13.12 -9.06 7.50
CA ALA A 113 14.57 -9.20 7.51
C ALA A 113 15.31 -7.87 7.23
N PRO A 114 16.55 -7.69 7.70
CA PRO A 114 17.39 -6.57 7.27
C PRO A 114 17.42 -6.45 5.73
N GLY A 115 17.30 -5.23 5.21
CA GLY A 115 17.25 -4.99 3.76
C GLY A 115 15.86 -5.10 3.11
N SER A 116 14.79 -5.43 3.85
CA SER A 116 13.42 -5.53 3.30
C SER A 116 12.71 -4.17 3.06
N SER A 117 13.45 -3.15 2.64
CA SER A 117 12.94 -1.83 2.23
C SER A 117 12.14 -1.01 3.27
N LYS A 118 12.10 -1.41 4.55
CA LYS A 118 11.27 -0.78 5.60
C LYS A 118 11.66 0.68 5.89
N SER A 119 12.92 0.91 6.28
CA SER A 119 13.41 2.26 6.61
C SER A 119 13.47 3.17 5.38
N LEU A 120 13.67 2.58 4.20
CA LEU A 120 13.63 3.32 2.93
C LEU A 120 12.21 3.82 2.63
N ALA A 121 11.20 2.96 2.79
CA ALA A 121 9.80 3.33 2.61
C ALA A 121 9.40 4.47 3.57
N ILE A 122 9.80 4.38 4.84
CA ILE A 122 9.60 5.42 5.87
C ILE A 122 10.21 6.75 5.42
N ARG A 123 11.46 6.74 4.92
CA ARG A 123 12.14 7.93 4.40
C ARG A 123 11.41 8.53 3.19
N ILE A 124 11.04 7.72 2.20
CA ILE A 124 10.35 8.18 0.99
C ILE A 124 9.01 8.83 1.35
N ILE A 125 8.22 8.22 2.24
CA ILE A 125 6.96 8.80 2.69
C ILE A 125 7.17 10.16 3.35
N SER A 126 8.15 10.28 4.25
CA SER A 126 8.45 11.55 4.93
C SER A 126 8.86 12.68 3.97
N MET A 127 9.48 12.32 2.85
CA MET A 127 9.92 13.29 1.84
C MET A 127 8.77 13.74 0.92
N ASN A 128 7.77 12.87 0.69
CA ASN A 128 6.69 13.15 -0.27
C ASN A 128 5.36 13.59 0.37
N LEU A 129 5.05 13.17 1.60
CA LEU A 129 3.81 13.54 2.32
C LEU A 129 4.05 14.75 3.24
N ARG A 130 4.16 15.93 2.63
CA ARG A 130 4.46 17.22 3.29
C ARG A 130 3.21 18.12 3.41
N GLY A 131 2.01 17.54 3.24
CA GLY A 131 0.75 18.28 3.21
C GLY A 131 0.75 19.30 2.07
N ILE A 132 0.32 20.54 2.33
CA ILE A 132 0.28 21.61 1.31
C ILE A 132 1.62 21.85 0.60
N ASN A 133 2.75 21.49 1.24
CA ASN A 133 4.10 21.62 0.69
C ASN A 133 4.56 20.41 -0.14
N SER A 134 3.71 19.40 -0.34
CA SER A 134 4.00 18.28 -1.24
C SER A 134 4.12 18.75 -2.69
N GLU A 135 5.04 18.16 -3.44
CA GLU A 135 5.21 18.50 -4.86
C GLU A 135 4.02 18.04 -5.71
N ASP A 136 3.53 16.82 -5.44
CA ASP A 136 2.38 16.24 -6.13
C ASP A 136 1.04 16.81 -5.64
N PRO A 137 0.12 17.22 -6.53
CA PRO A 137 -1.18 17.78 -6.14
C PRO A 137 -2.04 16.85 -5.29
N TYR A 138 -2.00 15.54 -5.54
CA TYR A 138 -2.78 14.59 -4.76
C TYR A 138 -2.20 14.45 -3.34
N PHE A 139 -0.88 14.39 -3.18
CA PHE A 139 -0.25 14.37 -1.86
C PHE A 139 -0.48 15.63 -1.03
N ARG A 140 -0.78 16.78 -1.67
CA ARG A 140 -1.23 17.98 -0.94
C ARG A 140 -2.57 17.81 -0.23
N THR A 141 -3.40 16.87 -0.69
CA THR A 141 -4.68 16.54 -0.06
C THR A 141 -4.54 15.59 1.13
N LEU A 142 -3.39 14.93 1.25
CA LEU A 142 -3.11 13.98 2.33
C LEU A 142 -2.55 14.67 3.59
N PRO A 143 -2.63 14.01 4.77
CA PRO A 143 -2.03 14.55 5.98
C PRO A 143 -0.53 14.80 5.83
N GLN A 144 -0.05 15.92 6.39
CA GLN A 144 1.38 16.17 6.53
C GLN A 144 1.97 15.18 7.53
N VAL A 145 3.04 14.50 7.14
CA VAL A 145 3.76 13.56 8.00
C VAL A 145 4.97 14.27 8.61
N TYR A 146 5.00 14.33 9.93
CA TYR A 146 6.19 14.72 10.69
C TYR A 146 6.71 13.50 11.45
N MET A 147 7.96 13.13 11.21
CA MET A 147 8.54 11.92 11.76
C MET A 147 9.33 12.23 13.02
N ILE A 148 8.90 11.61 14.12
CA ILE A 148 9.64 11.57 15.39
C ILE A 148 10.07 10.13 15.58
N SER A 149 11.38 9.88 15.51
CA SER A 149 11.93 8.54 15.66
C SER A 149 12.29 8.26 17.11
N HIS A 150 11.78 7.16 17.66
CA HIS A 150 12.25 6.59 18.91
C HIS A 150 12.91 5.23 18.62
N GLN A 151 14.19 5.10 18.95
CA GLN A 151 14.92 3.83 18.79
C GLN A 151 14.95 3.08 20.12
N GLY A 152 14.30 1.92 20.14
CA GLY A 152 14.34 1.03 21.30
C GLY A 152 15.72 0.41 21.54
N SER A 153 16.11 0.29 22.80
CA SER A 153 17.28 -0.45 23.27
C SER A 153 16.93 -1.24 24.54
N PHE A 154 17.86 -2.07 25.03
CA PHE A 154 17.69 -2.77 26.31
C PHE A 154 17.51 -1.82 27.51
N SER A 155 17.92 -0.55 27.38
CA SER A 155 17.77 0.48 28.41
C SER A 155 16.60 1.43 28.16
N SER A 156 15.76 1.16 27.16
CA SER A 156 14.55 1.97 26.91
C SER A 156 13.55 1.81 28.05
N THR A 157 13.05 2.95 28.55
CA THR A 157 12.01 3.01 29.58
C THR A 157 10.69 3.50 28.98
N SER A 158 9.57 3.22 29.66
CA SER A 158 8.25 3.74 29.27
C SER A 158 8.22 5.26 29.23
N GLU A 159 8.90 5.92 30.17
CA GLU A 159 9.06 7.38 30.21
C GLU A 159 9.73 7.95 28.95
N GLY A 160 10.58 7.16 28.27
CA GLY A 160 11.22 7.56 27.02
C GLY A 160 10.28 7.52 25.81
N ILE A 161 9.13 6.84 25.91
CA ILE A 161 8.11 6.74 24.86
C ILE A 161 7.02 7.82 25.07
N GLU A 162 6.77 8.22 26.32
CA GLU A 162 5.79 9.25 26.68
C GLU A 162 6.22 10.68 26.34
N LYS A 163 7.50 10.90 26.03
CA LYS A 163 8.09 12.20 25.65
C LYS A 163 8.18 12.38 24.15
#